data_AF-A0A6D2HR34-F1
#
_entry.id   AF-A0A6D2HR34-F1
#
_cell.length_a   1.000
_cell.length_b   1.000
_cell.length_c   1.000
_cell.angle_alpha   90.00
_cell.angle_beta   90.00
_cell.angle_gamma   90.00
#
_symmetry.space_group_name_H-M   'P 1'
#
loop_
_entity.id
_entity.type
_entity.pdbx_description
1 polymer ?
#
loop_
_entity_poly.entity_id
_entity_poly.type
_entity_poly.pdbx_seq_one_letter_code
_entity_poly.pdbx_strand_id
1 'polypeptide(L)'
;MALIILQALPLCPSLAIFTYYSVLPHKFFQKISSKYGPLLYLLIFKVPIFLVSSASVACEIFRTHDVNVSTHGFRAIEGSLLFGPKSFAGAPYGDYYKFMKKLLVMNLFGPQALDRSRAIRADELERFYGDLLDKARKKEIVEIGKEVMKLTNNSICKMLMGRSFSEEKGEAGNIRESVKKTMGLLGKVVLSNTLGKLGISLFGKEIRKVSHGFDELLERMLREHEEKKPEKHQVKDMMDAGPALSMG
;
A
#
# COMPACT_ATOMS: atom_id res chain seq x y z
N MET A 1 25.25 -17.04 -12.95
CA MET A 1 24.36 -16.77 -11.79
C MET A 1 25.08 -17.23 -10.54
N ALA A 2 25.45 -16.33 -9.63
CA ALA A 2 26.11 -16.71 -8.39
C ALA A 2 25.06 -17.21 -7.38
N LEU A 3 25.19 -18.45 -6.93
CA LEU A 3 24.39 -19.01 -5.83
C LEU A 3 25.03 -18.55 -4.52
N ILE A 4 24.43 -17.57 -3.83
CA ILE A 4 24.88 -17.18 -2.50
C ILE A 4 23.95 -17.83 -1.49
N ILE A 5 24.41 -18.93 -0.93
CA ILE A 5 23.76 -19.52 0.23
C ILE A 5 24.16 -18.67 1.43
N LEU A 6 23.30 -17.73 1.84
CA LEU A 6 23.38 -17.12 3.17
C LEU A 6 22.91 -18.17 4.21
N GLN A 7 23.70 -19.23 4.36
CA GLN A 7 23.53 -20.21 5.42
C GLN A 7 23.96 -19.52 6.71
N ALA A 8 23.01 -19.28 7.61
CA ALA A 8 23.32 -18.91 8.98
C ALA A 8 24.25 -19.97 9.58
N LEU A 9 25.50 -19.59 9.86
CA LEU A 9 26.44 -20.38 10.66
C LEU A 9 25.76 -20.69 12.03
N PRO A 10 25.97 -21.89 12.61
CA PRO A 10 25.20 -22.39 13.76
C PRO A 10 25.65 -21.79 15.11
N LEU A 11 26.20 -20.57 15.12
CA LEU A 11 26.51 -19.81 16.32
C LEU A 11 25.91 -18.41 16.17
N CYS A 12 24.66 -18.27 16.60
CA CYS A 12 23.89 -17.03 16.76
C CYS A 12 24.15 -15.89 15.75
N PRO A 13 23.31 -15.80 14.70
CA PRO A 13 22.86 -14.47 14.26
C PRO A 13 21.40 -14.45 13.77
N SER A 14 20.46 -15.12 14.45
CA SER A 14 19.03 -14.81 14.22
C SER A 14 18.70 -13.37 14.65
N LEU A 15 19.36 -12.89 15.71
CA LEU A 15 19.34 -11.47 16.08
C LEU A 15 20.26 -10.60 15.22
N ALA A 16 21.43 -11.11 14.79
CA ALA A 16 22.37 -10.28 14.03
C ALA A 16 21.89 -10.01 12.60
N ILE A 17 21.11 -10.90 11.97
CA ILE A 17 20.43 -10.56 10.72
C ILE A 17 19.34 -9.51 10.98
N PHE A 18 18.68 -9.54 12.15
CA PHE A 18 17.67 -8.55 12.53
C PHE A 18 18.25 -7.18 12.90
N THR A 19 19.46 -7.14 13.48
CA THR A 19 20.19 -5.91 13.81
C THR A 19 21.09 -5.43 12.66
N TYR A 20 21.50 -6.31 11.74
CA TYR A 20 22.20 -6.01 10.48
C TYR A 20 21.23 -5.75 9.31
N TYR A 21 19.92 -6.00 9.46
CA TYR A 21 18.88 -5.23 8.79
C TYR A 21 19.03 -3.79 9.25
N SER A 22 20.03 -3.10 8.71
CA SER A 22 20.06 -1.65 8.70
C SER A 22 18.67 -1.21 8.31
N VAL A 23 18.19 -0.14 8.95
CA VAL A 23 16.90 0.57 8.85
C VAL A 23 16.30 0.67 7.42
N LEU A 24 17.02 0.26 6.39
CA LEU A 24 16.70 0.29 4.97
C LEU A 24 17.13 -1.02 4.26
N PRO A 25 16.23 -2.00 4.02
CA PRO A 25 16.56 -3.28 3.38
C PRO A 25 17.16 -3.13 1.97
N HIS A 26 16.79 -2.07 1.25
CA HIS A 26 17.36 -1.77 -0.06
C HIS A 26 18.87 -1.49 -0.03
N LYS A 27 19.40 -0.89 1.06
CA LYS A 27 20.85 -0.65 1.20
C LYS A 27 21.63 -1.93 1.40
N PHE A 28 21.07 -2.88 2.13
CA PHE A 28 21.65 -4.21 2.32
C PHE A 28 21.75 -4.94 0.98
N PHE A 29 20.65 -5.02 0.23
CA PHE A 29 20.64 -5.68 -1.08
C PHE A 29 21.56 -4.99 -2.08
N GLN A 30 21.66 -3.66 -2.05
CA GLN A 30 22.62 -2.91 -2.86
C GLN A 30 24.07 -3.30 -2.54
N LYS A 31 24.45 -3.38 -1.25
CA LYS A 31 25.82 -3.79 -0.88
C LYS A 31 26.13 -5.21 -1.37
N ILE A 32 25.17 -6.13 -1.27
CA ILE A 32 25.34 -7.50 -1.75
C ILE A 32 25.46 -7.52 -3.28
N SER A 33 24.58 -6.84 -4.01
CA SER A 33 24.64 -6.83 -5.48
C SER A 33 25.89 -6.13 -6.00
N SER A 34 26.38 -5.08 -5.35
CA SER A 34 27.66 -4.46 -5.68
C SER A 34 28.85 -5.41 -5.53
N LYS A 35 28.79 -6.37 -4.59
CA LYS A 35 29.89 -7.30 -4.34
C LYS A 35 29.85 -8.55 -5.22
N TYR A 36 28.66 -9.09 -5.47
CA TYR A 36 28.51 -10.40 -6.10
C TYR A 36 27.83 -10.35 -7.48
N GLY A 37 27.40 -9.17 -7.91
CA GLY A 37 26.78 -8.94 -9.21
C GLY A 37 25.28 -8.63 -9.13
N PRO A 38 24.70 -8.17 -10.25
CA PRO A 38 23.33 -7.65 -10.28
C PRO A 38 22.23 -8.71 -10.35
N LEU A 39 22.56 -9.99 -10.47
CA LEU A 39 21.60 -11.10 -10.51
C LEU A 39 22.03 -12.20 -9.56
N LEU A 40 21.33 -12.34 -8.44
CA LEU A 40 21.70 -13.22 -7.34
C LEU A 40 20.55 -14.12 -6.94
N TYR A 41 20.88 -15.35 -6.59
CA TYR A 41 19.97 -16.25 -5.90
C TYR A 41 20.36 -16.33 -4.43
N LEU A 42 19.41 -15.99 -3.56
CA LEU A 42 19.55 -15.93 -2.11
C LEU A 42 18.61 -16.93 -1.46
N LEU A 43 19.06 -17.55 -0.37
CA LEU A 43 18.20 -18.37 0.49
C LEU A 43 18.08 -17.71 1.86
N ILE A 44 16.94 -17.07 2.14
CA ILE A 44 16.68 -16.37 3.41
C ILE A 44 15.59 -17.13 4.15
N PHE A 45 15.86 -17.62 5.37
CA PHE A 45 14.93 -18.44 6.16
C PHE A 45 14.36 -19.66 5.40
N LYS A 46 15.18 -20.30 4.53
CA LYS A 46 14.78 -21.39 3.62
C LYS A 46 13.79 -20.97 2.52
N VAL A 47 13.57 -19.66 2.33
CA VAL A 47 12.79 -19.11 1.22
C VAL A 47 13.74 -18.70 0.10
N PRO A 48 13.57 -19.25 -1.11
CA PRO A 48 14.39 -18.86 -2.26
C PRO A 48 13.97 -17.47 -2.76
N ILE A 49 14.94 -16.59 -2.94
CA ILE A 49 14.75 -15.20 -3.37
C ILE A 49 15.71 -14.89 -4.51
N PHE A 50 15.17 -14.47 -5.65
CA PHE A 50 15.96 -13.93 -6.74
C PHE A 50 16.07 -12.40 -6.59
N LEU A 51 17.29 -11.91 -6.36
CA LEU A 51 17.58 -10.48 -6.31
C LEU A 51 18.04 -10.00 -7.69
N VAL A 52 17.29 -9.06 -8.24
CA VAL A 52 17.58 -8.37 -9.50
C VAL A 52 17.93 -6.92 -9.20
N SER A 53 19.15 -6.52 -9.51
CA SER A 53 19.72 -5.18 -9.29
C SER A 53 20.25 -4.56 -10.59
N SER A 54 19.66 -4.92 -11.73
CA SER A 54 19.92 -4.30 -13.04
C SER A 54 18.62 -3.82 -13.66
N ALA A 55 18.62 -2.59 -14.17
CA ALA A 55 17.47 -2.00 -14.84
C ALA A 55 17.11 -2.75 -16.13
N SER A 56 18.10 -3.24 -16.91
CA SER A 56 17.85 -3.99 -18.15
C SER A 56 17.16 -5.32 -17.85
N VAL A 57 17.66 -6.06 -16.86
CA VAL A 57 17.09 -7.36 -16.46
C VAL A 57 15.71 -7.18 -15.83
N ALA A 58 15.52 -6.16 -14.98
CA ALA A 58 14.21 -5.85 -14.43
C ALA A 58 13.19 -5.51 -15.54
N CYS A 59 13.61 -4.75 -16.55
CA CYS A 59 12.77 -4.42 -17.70
C CYS A 59 12.34 -5.67 -18.48
N GLU A 60 13.28 -6.59 -18.75
CA GLU A 60 12.97 -7.85 -19.42
C GLU A 60 12.01 -8.73 -18.61
N ILE A 61 12.20 -8.80 -17.29
CA ILE A 61 11.30 -9.54 -16.39
C ILE A 61 9.89 -8.94 -16.42
N PHE A 62 9.76 -7.63 -16.24
CA PHE A 62 8.45 -6.96 -16.14
C PHE A 62 7.78 -6.69 -17.49
N ARG A 63 8.46 -6.88 -18.64
CA ARG A 63 7.86 -6.76 -19.97
C ARG A 63 7.55 -8.11 -20.61
N THR A 64 8.48 -9.06 -20.51
CA THR A 64 8.41 -10.33 -21.24
C THR A 64 7.85 -11.46 -20.37
N HIS A 65 8.12 -11.41 -19.06
CA HIS A 65 7.78 -12.49 -18.12
C HIS A 65 6.83 -12.02 -17.03
N ASP A 66 6.10 -10.93 -17.26
CA ASP A 66 5.30 -10.24 -16.26
C ASP A 66 4.28 -11.18 -15.63
N VAL A 67 3.55 -11.98 -16.42
CA VAL A 67 2.55 -12.94 -15.92
C VAL A 67 3.19 -13.99 -15.00
N ASN A 68 4.38 -14.47 -15.33
CA ASN A 68 5.08 -15.50 -14.55
C ASN A 68 5.54 -14.96 -13.19
N VAL A 69 5.99 -13.70 -13.13
CA VAL A 69 6.48 -13.07 -11.88
C VAL A 69 5.41 -12.28 -11.12
N SER A 70 4.27 -12.00 -11.75
CA SER A 70 3.14 -11.27 -11.15
C SER A 70 2.24 -12.18 -10.32
N THR A 71 2.54 -13.49 -10.25
CA THR A 71 1.91 -14.35 -9.26
C THR A 71 2.36 -13.89 -7.87
N HIS A 72 1.47 -13.21 -7.17
CA HIS A 72 1.68 -12.85 -5.78
C HIS A 72 1.81 -14.16 -4.96
N GLY A 73 3.03 -14.68 -4.80
CA GLY A 73 3.40 -15.75 -3.86
C GLY A 73 3.27 -15.30 -2.39
N PHE A 74 2.41 -14.32 -2.15
CA PHE A 74 2.07 -13.76 -0.88
C PHE A 74 0.97 -14.63 -0.28
N ARG A 75 1.26 -15.31 0.84
CA ARG A 75 0.26 -16.08 1.56
C ARG A 75 -0.72 -15.11 2.20
N ALA A 76 -1.91 -15.05 1.62
CA ALA A 76 -2.99 -14.24 2.14
C ALA A 76 -3.23 -14.52 3.63
N ILE A 77 -3.56 -13.46 4.37
CA ILE A 77 -3.82 -13.52 5.80
C ILE A 77 -5.33 -13.55 5.98
N GLU A 78 -5.85 -14.69 6.40
CA GLU A 78 -7.28 -14.86 6.64
C GLU A 78 -7.81 -13.85 7.67
N GLY A 79 -8.98 -13.31 7.37
CA GLY A 79 -9.61 -12.24 8.15
C GLY A 79 -8.93 -10.88 8.03
N SER A 80 -7.93 -10.70 7.14
CA SER A 80 -7.40 -9.38 6.81
C SER A 80 -8.13 -8.77 5.62
N LEU A 81 -8.54 -7.52 5.76
CA LEU A 81 -9.13 -6.73 4.67
C LEU A 81 -8.07 -6.33 3.63
N LEU A 82 -6.89 -5.90 4.11
CA LEU A 82 -5.82 -5.37 3.26
C LEU A 82 -4.92 -6.46 2.66
N PHE A 83 -4.80 -7.60 3.33
CA PHE A 83 -3.89 -8.69 2.94
C PHE A 83 -4.59 -10.06 2.84
N GLY A 84 -5.92 -10.07 2.81
CA GLY A 84 -6.71 -11.30 2.67
C GLY A 84 -6.78 -11.82 1.23
N PRO A 85 -7.38 -13.00 1.03
CA PRO A 85 -7.40 -13.68 -0.27
C PRO A 85 -8.27 -12.97 -1.32
N LYS A 86 -9.16 -12.07 -0.88
CA LYS A 86 -9.99 -11.20 -1.73
C LYS A 86 -9.51 -9.75 -1.74
N SER A 87 -8.35 -9.45 -1.14
CA SER A 87 -7.80 -8.10 -1.14
C SER A 87 -6.99 -7.86 -2.42
N PHE A 88 -6.87 -6.61 -2.86
CA PHE A 88 -6.05 -6.27 -4.02
C PHE A 88 -4.57 -6.68 -3.85
N ALA A 89 -4.03 -6.64 -2.64
CA ALA A 89 -2.63 -6.98 -2.36
C ALA A 89 -2.39 -8.49 -2.11
N GLY A 90 -3.41 -9.23 -1.69
CA GLY A 90 -3.30 -10.65 -1.32
C GLY A 90 -3.98 -11.62 -2.29
N ALA A 91 -4.81 -11.13 -3.22
CA ALA A 91 -5.45 -11.98 -4.22
C ALA A 91 -4.43 -12.52 -5.23
N PRO A 92 -4.53 -13.80 -5.64
CA PRO A 92 -3.71 -14.33 -6.70
C PRO A 92 -4.00 -13.62 -8.02
N TYR A 93 -3.01 -13.56 -8.90
CA TYR A 93 -3.21 -13.05 -10.25
C TYR A 93 -4.21 -13.93 -11.01
N GLY A 94 -5.27 -13.30 -11.54
CA GLY A 94 -6.40 -13.98 -12.16
C GLY A 94 -7.50 -12.98 -12.53
N ASP A 95 -8.67 -13.46 -12.92
CA ASP A 95 -9.75 -12.61 -13.43
C ASP A 95 -10.23 -11.59 -12.40
N TYR A 96 -10.34 -11.99 -11.13
CA TYR A 96 -10.66 -11.08 -10.03
C TYR A 96 -9.64 -9.94 -9.90
N TYR A 97 -8.34 -10.26 -9.85
CA TYR A 97 -7.29 -9.26 -9.73
C TYR A 97 -7.27 -8.31 -10.94
N LYS A 98 -7.41 -8.85 -12.15
CA LYS A 98 -7.48 -8.07 -13.39
C LYS A 98 -8.68 -7.13 -13.39
N PHE A 99 -9.84 -7.60 -12.94
CA PHE A 99 -11.05 -6.80 -12.79
C PHE A 99 -10.84 -5.67 -11.78
N MET A 100 -10.36 -5.97 -10.57
CA MET A 100 -10.07 -4.95 -9.55
C MET A 100 -9.04 -3.93 -10.03
N LYS A 101 -7.97 -4.38 -10.69
CA LYS A 101 -6.96 -3.50 -11.30
C LYS A 101 -7.60 -2.57 -12.34
N LYS A 102 -8.47 -3.10 -13.21
CA LYS A 102 -9.18 -2.31 -14.22
C LYS A 102 -10.02 -1.22 -13.56
N LEU A 103 -10.75 -1.53 -12.48
CA LEU A 103 -11.53 -0.54 -11.74
C LEU A 103 -10.67 0.56 -11.14
N LEU A 104 -9.58 0.20 -10.46
CA LEU A 104 -8.66 1.18 -9.85
C LEU A 104 -8.01 2.08 -10.91
N VAL A 105 -7.60 1.52 -12.04
CA VAL A 105 -7.03 2.31 -13.14
C VAL A 105 -8.10 3.20 -13.76
N MET A 106 -9.29 2.69 -14.06
CA MET A 106 -10.33 3.47 -14.72
C MET A 106 -10.84 4.64 -13.86
N ASN A 107 -10.89 4.45 -12.54
CA ASN A 107 -11.54 5.41 -11.64
C ASN A 107 -10.58 6.25 -10.78
N LEU A 108 -9.32 5.84 -10.60
CA LEU A 108 -8.37 6.57 -9.74
C LEU A 108 -7.03 6.89 -10.42
N PHE A 109 -6.39 5.88 -11.01
CA PHE A 109 -4.98 5.99 -11.40
C PHE A 109 -4.74 6.24 -12.89
N GLY A 110 -5.76 6.06 -13.72
CA GLY A 110 -5.67 6.21 -15.17
C GLY A 110 -5.73 7.67 -15.62
N PRO A 111 -5.28 7.98 -16.85
CA PRO A 111 -5.19 9.36 -17.34
C PRO A 111 -6.52 10.13 -17.23
N GLN A 112 -7.62 9.52 -17.65
CA GLN A 112 -8.95 10.13 -17.56
C GLN A 112 -9.43 10.35 -16.12
N ALA A 113 -9.09 9.44 -15.20
CA ALA A 113 -9.39 9.63 -13.77
C ALA A 113 -8.57 10.78 -13.19
N LEU A 114 -7.29 10.87 -13.57
CA LEU A 114 -6.41 11.95 -13.15
C LEU A 114 -6.88 13.31 -13.68
N ASP A 115 -7.38 13.40 -14.92
CA ASP A 115 -7.94 14.64 -15.45
C ASP A 115 -9.24 15.03 -14.75
N ARG A 116 -10.17 14.08 -14.54
CA ARG A 116 -11.42 14.34 -13.78
C ARG A 116 -11.17 14.87 -12.38
N SER A 117 -10.13 14.35 -11.71
CA SER A 117 -9.76 14.76 -10.35
C SER A 117 -8.77 15.94 -10.29
N ARG A 118 -8.47 16.60 -11.42
CA ARG A 118 -7.51 17.72 -11.45
C ARG A 118 -7.93 18.87 -10.53
N ALA A 119 -9.18 19.30 -10.59
CA ALA A 119 -9.70 20.39 -9.76
C ALA A 119 -9.62 20.02 -8.27
N ILE A 120 -10.06 18.81 -7.91
CA ILE A 120 -9.98 18.28 -6.54
C ILE A 120 -8.55 18.36 -5.98
N ARG A 121 -7.55 17.93 -6.76
CA ARG A 121 -6.16 17.97 -6.33
C ARG A 121 -5.61 19.40 -6.24
N ALA A 122 -6.03 20.30 -7.14
CA ALA A 122 -5.64 21.71 -7.09
C ALA A 122 -6.18 22.39 -5.81
N ASP A 123 -7.46 22.17 -5.48
CA ASP A 123 -8.08 22.71 -4.26
C ASP A 123 -7.39 22.21 -2.99
N GLU A 124 -7.06 20.91 -2.90
CA GLU A 124 -6.35 20.37 -1.74
C GLU A 124 -4.91 20.90 -1.65
N LEU A 125 -4.26 21.15 -2.78
CA LEU A 125 -2.93 21.76 -2.80
C LEU A 125 -2.97 23.22 -2.35
N GLU A 126 -3.99 23.98 -2.77
CA GLU A 126 -4.19 25.36 -2.32
C GLU A 126 -4.43 25.43 -0.80
N ARG A 127 -5.27 24.53 -0.26
CA ARG A 127 -5.48 24.39 1.19
C ARG A 127 -4.18 24.06 1.92
N PHE A 128 -3.38 23.15 1.37
CA PHE A 128 -2.09 22.79 1.94
C PHE A 128 -1.14 24.00 1.99
N TYR A 129 -1.07 24.81 0.93
CA TYR A 129 -0.27 26.04 0.95
C TYR A 129 -0.80 27.06 1.95
N GLY A 130 -2.12 27.24 2.04
CA GLY A 130 -2.75 28.10 3.04
C GLY A 130 -2.40 27.70 4.48
N ASP A 131 -2.57 26.40 4.81
CA ASP A 131 -2.23 25.83 6.11
C ASP A 131 -0.74 26.08 6.47
N LEU A 132 0.16 25.88 5.51
CA LEU A 132 1.59 26.12 5.71
C LEU A 132 1.91 27.61 5.90
N LEU A 133 1.28 28.49 5.13
CA LEU A 133 1.49 29.94 5.22
C LEU A 133 1.03 30.46 6.59
N ASP A 134 -0.11 30.00 7.07
CA ASP A 134 -0.63 30.41 8.37
C ASP A 134 0.24 29.91 9.54
N LYS A 135 0.75 28.66 9.45
CA LYS A 135 1.73 28.14 10.40
C LYS A 135 3.04 28.94 10.37
N ALA A 136 3.50 29.31 9.17
CA ALA A 136 4.71 30.13 9.00
C ALA A 136 4.53 31.53 9.61
N ARG A 137 3.38 32.18 9.41
CA ARG A 137 3.04 33.47 10.03
C ARG A 137 3.06 33.41 11.55
N LYS A 138 2.61 32.29 12.13
CA LYS A 138 2.64 32.00 13.56
C LYS A 138 4.01 31.52 14.07
N LYS A 139 5.00 31.37 13.18
CA LYS A 139 6.34 30.83 13.46
C LYS A 139 6.29 29.43 14.11
N GLU A 140 5.32 28.61 13.71
CA GLU A 140 5.17 27.25 14.21
C GLU A 140 6.17 26.29 13.55
N ILE A 141 6.64 25.31 14.33
CA ILE A 141 7.45 24.19 13.79
C ILE A 141 6.50 23.22 13.08
N VAL A 142 6.80 22.94 11.81
CA VAL A 142 5.96 22.07 10.98
C VAL A 142 6.63 20.73 10.70
N GLU A 143 5.92 19.64 11.00
CA GLU A 143 6.30 18.29 10.57
C GLU A 143 5.79 18.06 9.13
N ILE A 144 6.62 18.31 8.11
CA ILE A 144 6.21 18.21 6.69
C ILE A 144 5.62 16.84 6.33
N GLY A 145 6.14 15.75 6.90
CA GLY A 145 5.59 14.40 6.68
C GLY A 145 4.12 14.28 7.10
N LYS A 146 3.72 14.95 8.20
CA LYS A 146 2.33 15.02 8.65
C LYS A 146 1.46 15.78 7.67
N GLU A 147 1.91 16.94 7.22
CA GLU A 147 1.14 17.81 6.33
C GLU A 147 0.96 17.16 4.94
N VAL A 148 2.01 16.53 4.41
CA VAL A 148 1.93 15.80 3.13
C VAL A 148 1.03 14.57 3.24
N MET A 149 1.06 13.85 4.38
CA MET A 149 0.10 12.78 4.63
C MET A 149 -1.34 13.28 4.67
N LYS A 150 -1.58 14.44 5.30
CA LYS A 150 -2.91 15.09 5.33
C LYS A 150 -3.38 15.42 3.90
N LEU A 151 -2.53 16.08 3.11
CA LEU A 151 -2.79 16.41 1.70
C LEU A 151 -3.14 15.15 0.88
N THR A 152 -2.33 14.10 1.02
CA THR A 152 -2.49 12.85 0.26
C THR A 152 -3.78 12.14 0.65
N ASN A 153 -4.07 12.00 1.95
CA ASN A 153 -5.28 11.35 2.44
C ASN A 153 -6.54 12.10 2.01
N ASN A 154 -6.56 13.43 2.15
CA ASN A 154 -7.70 14.24 1.73
C ASN A 154 -7.93 14.18 0.22
N SER A 155 -6.85 14.24 -0.57
CA SER A 155 -6.94 14.12 -2.04
C SER A 155 -7.52 12.76 -2.43
N ILE A 156 -6.98 11.67 -1.91
CA ILE A 156 -7.46 10.30 -2.18
C ILE A 156 -8.93 10.17 -1.78
N CYS A 157 -9.33 10.72 -0.63
CA CYS A 157 -10.67 10.52 -0.11
C CYS A 157 -11.71 11.40 -0.82
N LYS A 158 -11.34 12.61 -1.24
CA LYS A 158 -12.18 13.38 -2.18
C LYS A 158 -12.34 12.69 -3.51
N MET A 159 -11.27 12.08 -4.04
CA MET A 159 -11.33 11.32 -5.29
C MET A 159 -12.20 10.07 -5.18
N LEU A 160 -12.14 9.40 -4.03
CA LEU A 160 -12.90 8.17 -3.77
C LEU A 160 -14.37 8.43 -3.40
N MET A 161 -14.65 9.49 -2.64
CA MET A 161 -15.91 9.68 -1.90
C MET A 161 -16.53 11.08 -2.03
N GLY A 162 -15.93 11.95 -2.85
CA GLY A 162 -16.41 13.31 -3.05
C GLY A 162 -16.26 14.23 -1.82
N ARG A 163 -15.54 13.84 -0.76
CA ARG A 163 -15.30 14.67 0.42
C ARG A 163 -13.97 14.41 1.13
N SER A 164 -13.48 15.40 1.89
CA SER A 164 -12.34 15.25 2.80
C SER A 164 -12.81 14.85 4.20
N PHE A 165 -11.89 14.35 5.02
CA PHE A 165 -12.19 14.07 6.44
C PHE A 165 -12.17 15.32 7.29
N SER A 166 -13.05 15.34 8.29
CA SER A 166 -13.05 16.38 9.30
C SER A 166 -11.94 16.11 10.32
N GLU A 167 -11.09 17.11 10.54
CA GLU A 167 -10.13 17.13 11.66
C GLU A 167 -10.86 17.28 13.00
N GLU A 168 -11.92 18.11 13.05
CA GLU A 168 -12.70 18.40 14.26
C GLU A 168 -13.45 17.17 14.80
N LYS A 169 -13.93 16.29 13.90
CA LYS A 169 -14.60 15.03 14.27
C LYS A 169 -13.60 13.89 14.53
N GLY A 170 -12.29 14.15 14.47
CA GLY A 170 -11.24 13.15 14.69
C GLY A 170 -11.07 12.11 13.58
N GLU A 171 -11.86 12.19 12.50
CA GLU A 171 -11.85 11.23 11.39
C GLU A 171 -10.50 11.22 10.66
N ALA A 172 -9.96 12.40 10.37
CA ALA A 172 -8.66 12.54 9.73
C ALA A 172 -7.53 11.92 10.57
N GLY A 173 -7.62 12.05 11.90
CA GLY A 173 -6.71 11.44 12.86
C GLY A 173 -6.75 9.92 12.82
N ASN A 174 -7.96 9.33 12.88
CA ASN A 174 -8.16 7.88 12.84
C ASN A 174 -7.63 7.24 11.55
N ILE A 175 -7.81 7.92 10.42
CA ILE A 175 -7.30 7.47 9.12
C ILE A 175 -5.79 7.57 9.05
N ARG A 176 -5.21 8.69 9.48
CA ARG A 176 -3.76 8.83 9.54
C ARG A 176 -3.14 7.77 10.44
N GLU A 177 -3.76 7.48 11.58
CA GLU A 177 -3.32 6.42 12.47
C GLU A 177 -3.44 5.04 11.81
N SER A 178 -4.55 4.76 11.12
CA SER A 178 -4.77 3.50 10.40
C SER A 178 -3.75 3.30 9.27
N VAL A 179 -3.49 4.32 8.45
CA VAL A 179 -2.45 4.29 7.41
C VAL A 179 -1.06 4.07 8.02
N LYS A 180 -0.73 4.78 9.11
CA LYS A 180 0.56 4.61 9.82
C LYS A 180 0.71 3.19 10.36
N LYS A 181 -0.34 2.63 10.97
CA LYS A 181 -0.36 1.25 11.45
C LYS A 181 -0.18 0.25 10.31
N THR A 182 -0.90 0.41 9.19
CA THR A 182 -0.73 -0.42 7.99
C THR A 182 0.70 -0.37 7.45
N MET A 183 1.29 0.82 7.35
CA MET A 183 2.67 0.97 6.88
C MET A 183 3.66 0.28 7.82
N GLY A 184 3.46 0.40 9.14
CA GLY A 184 4.26 -0.30 10.14
C GLY A 184 4.09 -1.83 10.12
N LEU A 185 2.95 -2.32 9.64
CA LEU A 185 2.69 -3.75 9.46
C LEU A 185 3.35 -4.32 8.20
N LEU A 186 3.67 -3.52 7.18
CA LEU A 186 4.16 -4.04 5.89
C LEU A 186 5.43 -4.91 6.05
N GLY A 187 6.38 -4.48 6.90
CA GLY A 187 7.56 -5.28 7.21
C GLY A 187 7.23 -6.59 7.95
N LYS A 188 6.27 -6.54 8.88
CA LYS A 188 5.80 -7.72 9.62
C LYS A 188 5.05 -8.69 8.71
N VAL A 189 4.29 -8.19 7.75
CA VAL A 189 3.55 -8.95 6.72
C VAL A 189 4.52 -9.70 5.81
N VAL A 190 5.59 -9.04 5.35
CA VAL A 190 6.67 -9.68 4.59
C VAL A 190 7.34 -10.77 5.43
N LEU A 191 7.72 -10.46 6.67
CA LEU A 191 8.33 -11.44 7.57
C LEU A 191 7.38 -12.61 7.87
N SER A 192 6.09 -12.31 8.06
CA SER A 192 5.03 -13.29 8.30
C SER A 192 4.98 -14.31 7.17
N ASN A 193 5.02 -13.82 5.93
CA ASN A 193 5.04 -14.66 4.74
C ASN A 193 6.31 -15.51 4.65
N THR A 194 7.48 -14.95 4.98
CA THR A 194 8.75 -15.70 4.98
C THR A 194 8.82 -16.80 6.04
N LEU A 195 8.17 -16.61 7.20
CA LEU A 195 8.12 -17.59 8.30
C LEU A 195 6.93 -18.55 8.19
N GLY A 196 6.09 -18.40 7.17
CA GLY A 196 4.92 -19.24 6.94
C GLY A 196 3.91 -19.20 8.10
N LYS A 197 3.48 -20.38 8.58
CA LYS A 197 2.44 -20.50 9.62
C LYS A 197 2.83 -19.80 10.93
N LEU A 198 4.10 -19.86 11.31
CA LEU A 198 4.61 -19.26 12.55
C LEU A 198 4.49 -17.73 12.50
N GLY A 199 4.83 -17.14 11.37
CA GLY A 199 4.74 -15.70 11.15
C GLY A 199 3.30 -15.17 11.19
N ILE A 200 2.34 -15.94 10.67
CA ILE A 200 0.91 -15.52 10.70
C ILE A 200 0.34 -15.62 12.09
N SER A 201 0.75 -16.62 12.87
CA SER A 201 0.39 -16.72 14.29
C SER A 201 0.88 -15.50 15.08
N LEU A 202 2.12 -15.05 14.82
CA LEU A 202 2.76 -13.97 15.55
C LEU A 202 2.13 -12.59 15.26
N PHE A 203 1.84 -12.29 13.99
CA PHE A 203 1.38 -10.95 13.57
C PHE A 203 -0.11 -10.87 13.20
N GLY A 204 -0.80 -12.01 13.09
CA GLY A 204 -2.17 -12.06 12.59
C GLY A 204 -3.18 -11.26 13.43
N LYS A 205 -3.02 -11.21 14.76
CA LYS A 205 -3.91 -10.42 15.64
C LYS A 205 -3.82 -8.92 15.36
N GLU A 206 -2.60 -8.40 15.21
CA GLU A 206 -2.36 -6.98 14.94
C GLU A 206 -2.87 -6.59 13.54
N ILE A 207 -2.63 -7.45 12.55
CA ILE A 207 -3.10 -7.26 11.16
C ILE A 207 -4.63 -7.27 11.09
N ARG A 208 -5.30 -8.18 11.81
CA ARG A 208 -6.77 -8.19 11.89
C ARG A 208 -7.32 -6.94 12.59
N LYS A 209 -6.68 -6.47 13.66
CA LYS A 209 -7.10 -5.24 14.36
C LYS A 209 -7.06 -4.03 13.43
N VAL A 210 -5.99 -3.87 12.64
CA VAL A 210 -5.90 -2.79 11.65
C VAL A 210 -6.92 -2.97 10.53
N SER A 211 -7.12 -4.20 10.07
CA SER A 211 -8.12 -4.51 9.04
C SER A 211 -9.54 -4.12 9.48
N HIS A 212 -9.90 -4.40 10.73
CA HIS A 212 -11.22 -4.04 11.27
C HIS A 212 -11.45 -2.53 11.31
N GLY A 213 -10.44 -1.75 11.70
CA GLY A 213 -10.55 -0.28 11.68
C GLY A 213 -10.75 0.30 10.27
N PHE A 214 -10.17 -0.33 9.24
CA PHE A 214 -10.46 0.04 7.84
C PHE A 214 -11.85 -0.39 7.40
N ASP A 215 -12.32 -1.54 7.86
CA ASP A 215 -13.65 -2.07 7.55
C ASP A 215 -14.74 -1.15 8.11
N GLU A 216 -14.66 -0.79 9.40
CA GLU A 216 -15.56 0.18 10.04
C GLU A 216 -15.57 1.53 9.32
N LEU A 217 -14.38 1.99 8.90
CA LEU A 217 -14.23 3.24 8.17
C LEU A 217 -14.93 3.18 6.82
N LEU A 218 -14.69 2.14 6.03
CA LEU A 218 -15.30 1.96 4.70
C LEU A 218 -16.80 1.75 4.80
N GLU A 219 -17.28 0.97 5.78
CA GLU A 219 -18.71 0.75 5.99
C GLU A 219 -19.43 2.05 6.34
N ARG A 220 -18.83 2.87 7.21
CA ARG A 220 -19.35 4.20 7.51
C ARG A 220 -19.40 5.09 6.26
N MET A 221 -18.37 5.04 5.42
CA MET A 221 -18.33 5.81 4.17
C MET A 221 -19.41 5.38 3.18
N LEU A 222 -19.63 4.08 3.04
CA LEU A 222 -20.65 3.52 2.15
C LEU A 222 -22.04 3.98 2.58
N ARG A 223 -22.37 3.87 3.88
CA ARG A 223 -23.65 4.33 4.43
C ARG A 223 -23.90 5.81 4.16
N GLU A 224 -22.90 6.65 4.43
CA GLU A 224 -23.00 8.10 4.23
C GLU A 224 -23.07 8.50 2.74
N HIS A 225 -22.59 7.65 1.81
CA HIS A 225 -22.76 7.85 0.38
C HIS A 225 -24.16 7.42 -0.08
N GLU A 226 -24.68 6.29 0.39
CA GLU A 226 -26.05 5.82 0.10
C GLU A 226 -27.13 6.81 0.59
N GLU A 227 -26.90 7.48 1.72
CA GLU A 227 -27.83 8.45 2.29
C GLU A 227 -27.87 9.80 1.51
N LYS A 228 -26.87 10.07 0.66
CA LYS A 228 -26.88 11.27 -0.19
C LYS A 228 -27.76 11.01 -1.42
N LYS A 229 -28.84 11.80 -1.57
CA LYS A 229 -29.70 11.74 -2.76
C LYS A 229 -28.88 12.03 -4.03
N PRO A 230 -29.08 11.28 -5.13
CA PRO A 230 -28.34 11.48 -6.37
C PRO A 230 -28.69 12.85 -6.98
N GLU A 231 -27.76 13.79 -6.94
CA GLU A 231 -27.80 14.93 -7.87
C GLU A 231 -27.47 14.42 -9.27
N LYS A 232 -28.32 14.77 -10.23
CA LYS A 232 -28.33 14.30 -11.62
C LYS A 232 -26.94 14.07 -12.25
N HIS A 233 -26.71 12.83 -12.69
CA HIS A 233 -26.00 12.42 -13.91
C HIS A 233 -24.53 12.88 -14.14
N GLN A 234 -23.74 13.04 -13.08
CA GLN A 234 -22.27 13.03 -13.22
C GLN A 234 -21.67 12.05 -12.22
N VAL A 235 -20.85 11.11 -12.71
CA VAL A 235 -19.96 10.29 -11.86
C VAL A 235 -18.96 11.26 -11.23
N LYS A 236 -19.21 11.64 -9.97
CA LYS A 236 -18.41 12.62 -9.22
C LYS A 236 -17.25 11.94 -8.51
N ASP A 237 -17.43 10.70 -8.06
CA ASP A 237 -16.40 9.93 -7.36
C ASP A 237 -16.40 8.42 -7.72
N MET A 238 -15.50 7.64 -7.10
CA MET A 238 -15.38 6.21 -7.41
C MET A 238 -16.59 5.39 -6.92
N MET A 239 -17.24 5.79 -5.84
CA MET A 239 -18.37 5.03 -5.28
C MET A 239 -19.60 5.08 -6.20
N ASP A 240 -19.75 6.15 -6.98
CA ASP A 240 -20.77 6.27 -8.04
C ASP A 240 -20.62 5.21 -9.16
N ALA A 241 -19.42 4.62 -9.33
CA ALA A 241 -19.18 3.60 -10.36
C ALA A 241 -19.61 2.18 -9.92
N GLY A 242 -19.89 1.96 -8.63
CA GLY A 242 -20.28 0.67 -8.07
C GLY A 242 -21.61 0.11 -8.63
N PRO A 243 -22.70 0.90 -8.68
CA PRO A 243 -24.00 0.43 -9.19
C PRO A 243 -24.03 0.19 -10.70
N ALA A 244 -23.16 0.85 -11.48
CA ALA A 244 -23.12 0.72 -12.93
C ALA A 244 -22.52 -0.61 -13.43
N LEU A 245 -21.91 -1.38 -12.52
CA LEU A 245 -21.21 -2.63 -12.83
C LEU A 245 -21.96 -3.89 -12.38
N SER A 246 -23.09 -3.76 -11.66
CA SER A 246 -23.96 -4.89 -11.31
C SER A 246 -25.04 -5.17 -12.38
N MET A 247 -25.08 -4.38 -13.46
CA MET A 247 -26.01 -4.56 -14.59
C MET A 247 -25.32 -4.98 -15.91
N GLY A 248 -24.11 -5.53 -15.85
CA GLY A 248 -23.35 -6.01 -17.02
C GLY A 248 -23.04 -7.48 -16.96
#